data_AF-A0A382PUA0-F1
#
_entry.id   AF-A0A382PUA0-F1
#
_cell.length_a   1.000
_cell.length_b   1.000
_cell.length_c   1.000
_cell.angle_alpha   90.00
_cell.angle_beta   90.00
_cell.angle_gamma   90.00
#
_symmetry.space_group_name_H-M   'P 1'
#
loop_
_entity.id
_entity.type
_entity.pdbx_description
1 polymer ?
#
loop_
_entity_poly.entity_id
_entity_poly.type
_entity_poly.pdbx_seq_one_letter_code
_entity_poly.pdbx_strand_id
1 'polypeptide(L)' 'VGSTSDAERKGKSTSGIEVTVNGVREHLVVSNRKLLSDVLRDDLGLTGTHVGCEHGVCGACTVV' A
#
# COMPACT_ATOMS: atom_id res chain seq x y z
N VAL A 1 -23.24 -13.27 20.97
CA VAL A 1 -22.45 -12.05 20.74
C VAL A 1 -21.51 -12.32 19.57
N GLY A 2 -22.01 -12.26 18.35
CA GLY A 2 -21.88 -11.06 17.52
C GLY A 2 -20.90 -11.38 16.39
N SER A 3 -21.43 -11.99 15.33
CA SER A 3 -20.78 -12.47 14.11
C SER A 3 -20.02 -11.36 13.36
N THR A 4 -18.75 -11.58 12.99
CA THR A 4 -18.10 -10.95 11.81
C THR A 4 -16.76 -11.64 11.51
N SER A 5 -16.72 -12.70 10.70
CA SER A 5 -15.42 -13.14 10.12
C SER A 5 -15.53 -13.77 8.72
N ASP A 6 -16.72 -14.23 8.30
CA ASP A 6 -16.88 -14.83 6.98
C ASP A 6 -17.29 -13.84 5.86
N ALA A 7 -17.79 -12.65 6.21
CA ALA A 7 -18.23 -11.65 5.23
C ALA A 7 -17.09 -10.82 4.60
N GLU A 8 -15.90 -10.79 5.23
CA GLU A 8 -14.76 -9.99 4.75
C GLU A 8 -13.89 -10.72 3.72
N ARG A 9 -14.12 -12.03 3.55
CA ARG A 9 -13.31 -12.93 2.71
C ARG A 9 -13.62 -12.83 1.21
N LYS A 10 -14.57 -11.98 0.80
CA LYS A 10 -15.12 -11.91 -0.56
C LYS A 10 -14.90 -10.53 -1.18
N GLY A 11 -13.65 -10.10 -1.37
CA GLY A 11 -13.38 -8.82 -2.06
C GLY A 11 -11.99 -8.20 -1.95
N LYS A 12 -11.02 -8.84 -1.29
CA LYS A 12 -9.64 -8.32 -1.22
C LYS A 12 -8.69 -9.17 -2.06
N SER A 13 -8.75 -8.97 -3.39
CA SER A 13 -7.76 -9.52 -4.32
C SER A 13 -6.37 -9.06 -3.88
N THR A 14 -5.46 -10.01 -3.69
CA THR A 14 -4.07 -9.75 -3.32
C THR A 14 -3.14 -10.29 -4.39
N SER A 15 -1.98 -9.66 -4.56
CA SER A 15 -0.95 -10.07 -5.52
C SER A 15 0.42 -10.02 -4.84
N GLY A 16 1.28 -10.97 -5.19
CA GLY A 16 2.70 -10.91 -4.86
C GLY A 16 3.40 -9.95 -5.84
N ILE A 17 4.21 -9.04 -5.31
CA ILE A 17 5.00 -8.08 -6.08
C ILE A 17 6.46 -8.09 -5.63
N GLU A 18 7.36 -7.78 -6.55
CA GLU A 18 8.77 -7.49 -6.28
C GLU A 18 9.05 -6.05 -6.74
N VAL A 19 9.62 -5.24 -5.84
CA VAL A 19 9.96 -3.84 -6.11
C VAL A 19 11.36 -3.54 -5.59
N THR A 20 12.07 -2.59 -6.21
CA THR A 20 13.33 -2.07 -5.67
C THR A 20 13.08 -0.66 -5.16
N VAL A 21 13.26 -0.44 -3.86
CA VAL A 21 13.07 0.86 -3.22
C VAL A 21 14.39 1.30 -2.62
N ASN A 22 14.88 2.48 -3.02
CA ASN A 22 16.18 3.02 -2.56
C ASN A 22 17.36 2.03 -2.72
N GLY A 23 17.33 1.21 -3.78
CA GLY A 23 18.36 0.20 -4.08
C GLY A 23 18.18 -1.14 -3.36
N VAL A 24 17.18 -1.28 -2.47
CA VAL A 24 16.86 -2.52 -1.75
C VAL A 24 15.71 -3.25 -2.44
N ARG A 25 15.85 -4.55 -2.71
CA ARG A 25 14.78 -5.38 -3.26
C ARG A 25 13.83 -5.84 -2.16
N GLU A 26 12.55 -5.58 -2.35
CA GLU A 26 11.46 -5.91 -1.43
C GLU A 26 10.45 -6.84 -2.12
N HIS A 27 10.00 -7.86 -1.38
CA HIS A 27 9.03 -8.86 -1.84
C HIS A 27 7.80 -8.81 -0.94
N LEU A 28 6.64 -8.48 -1.49
CA LEU A 28 5.44 -8.15 -0.70
C LEU A 28 4.19 -8.82 -1.28
N VAL A 29 3.25 -9.20 -0.42
CA VAL A 29 1.88 -9.59 -0.83
C VAL A 29 0.94 -8.47 -0.42
N VAL A 30 0.44 -7.72 -1.41
CA VAL A 30 -0.37 -6.53 -1.17
C VAL A 30 -1.78 -6.70 -1.73
N SER A 31 -2.72 -5.94 -1.20
CA SER A 31 -4.04 -5.83 -1.85
C SER A 31 -3.92 -5.07 -3.15
N ASN A 32 -4.63 -5.52 -4.19
CA ASN A 32 -4.67 -4.86 -5.50
C ASN A 32 -5.23 -3.43 -5.46
N ARG A 33 -5.82 -3.01 -4.33
CA ARG A 33 -6.32 -1.65 -4.11
C ARG A 33 -5.43 -0.79 -3.20
N LYS A 34 -4.35 -1.35 -2.65
CA LYS A 34 -3.44 -0.60 -1.77
C LYS A 34 -2.56 0.32 -2.62
N LEU A 35 -2.44 1.59 -2.24
CA LEU A 35 -1.63 2.57 -2.95
C LEU A 35 -0.15 2.40 -2.63
N LEU A 36 0.74 2.77 -3.56
CA LEU A 36 2.19 2.71 -3.32
C LEU A 36 2.61 3.60 -2.14
N SER A 37 1.98 4.77 -1.97
CA SER A 37 2.23 5.64 -0.81
C SER A 37 2.01 4.92 0.51
N ASP A 38 0.98 4.09 0.58
CA ASP A 38 0.62 3.34 1.80
C ASP A 38 1.54 2.14 1.98
N VAL A 39 1.98 1.50 0.88
CA VAL A 39 2.98 0.43 0.95
C VAL A 39 4.30 0.97 1.50
N LEU A 40 4.77 2.11 0.97
CA LEU A 40 6.01 2.74 1.43
C LEU A 40 5.92 3.12 2.91
N ARG A 41 4.80 3.74 3.33
CA ARG A 41 4.64 4.25 4.71
C ARG A 41 4.35 3.14 5.72
N ASP A 42 3.43 2.23 5.42
CA ASP A 42 2.88 1.30 6.40
C ASP A 42 3.56 -0.08 6.35
N ASP A 43 3.85 -0.60 5.15
CA ASP A 43 4.46 -1.93 5.02
C ASP A 43 5.99 -1.86 5.13
N LEU A 44 6.60 -0.84 4.52
CA LEU A 44 8.07 -0.68 4.49
C LEU A 44 8.60 0.34 5.52
N GLY A 45 7.73 1.08 6.21
CA GLY A 45 8.13 2.06 7.23
C GLY A 45 8.87 3.30 6.69
N LEU A 46 8.88 3.51 5.38
CA LEU A 46 9.51 4.62 4.68
C LEU A 46 8.56 5.83 4.66
N THR A 47 8.53 6.57 5.77
CA THR A 47 7.54 7.63 6.02
C THR A 47 7.81 8.97 5.32
N GLY A 48 8.90 9.08 4.55
CA GLY A 48 9.27 10.32 3.83
C GLY A 48 8.29 10.71 2.72
N THR A 49 7.58 9.74 2.12
CA THR A 49 6.49 10.01 1.17
C THR A 49 5.26 10.49 1.93
N HIS A 50 4.69 11.64 1.57
CA HIS A 50 3.56 12.23 2.27
C HIS A 50 2.24 12.05 1.48
N VAL A 51 1.13 11.86 2.19
CA VAL A 51 -0.21 11.84 1.59
C VAL A 51 -0.91 13.14 1.97
N GLY A 52 -1.19 13.97 0.96
CA GLY A 52 -1.86 15.27 1.14
C GLY A 52 -3.28 15.26 0.59
N CYS A 53 -3.41 15.26 -0.73
CA CYS A 53 -4.70 15.41 -1.40
C CYS A 53 -5.37 14.10 -1.81
N GLU A 54 -4.66 12.97 -1.81
CA GLU A 54 -5.15 11.62 -2.19
C GLU A 54 -5.66 11.45 -3.64
N HIS A 55 -5.81 12.56 -4.37
CA HIS A 55 -6.37 12.62 -5.72
C HIS A 55 -5.39 13.22 -6.75
N GLY A 56 -4.08 13.21 -6.44
CA GLY A 56 -3.01 13.57 -7.38
C GLY A 56 -2.75 15.06 -7.65
N VAL A 57 -3.48 16.00 -7.02
CA VAL A 57 -3.34 17.44 -7.29
C VAL A 57 -2.15 18.15 -6.60
N CYS A 58 -1.68 17.66 -5.45
CA CYS A 58 -0.70 18.38 -4.62
C CYS A 58 0.76 17.94 -4.80
N GLY A 59 1.03 16.77 -5.39
CA GLY A 59 2.38 16.23 -5.55
C GLY A 59 3.09 15.75 -4.28
N ALA A 60 2.44 15.78 -3.11
CA ALA A 60 3.09 15.37 -1.85
C ALA A 60 3.57 13.91 -1.82
N CYS A 61 2.96 13.04 -2.64
CA CYS A 61 3.27 11.62 -2.73
C CYS A 61 4.15 11.25 -3.94
N THR A 62 4.74 12.22 -4.63
CA THR A 62 5.56 11.98 -5.82
C THR A 62 6.84 11.21 -5.46
N VAL A 63 7.11 10.12 -6.20
CA VAL A 63 8.29 9.26 -6.09
C VAL A 63 8.74 8.81 -7.49
N VAL A 64 9.96 8.26 -7.61
CA VAL A 64 10.57 7.76 -8.86
C VAL A 64 10.94 6.29 -8.78
#